data_AF-R9T8Z5-F1
#
_entry.id   AF-R9T8Z5-F1
#
_cell.length_a   1.000
_cell.length_b   1.000
_cell.length_c   1.000
_cell.angle_alpha   90.00
_cell.angle_beta   90.00
_cell.angle_gamma   90.00
#
_symmetry.space_group_name_H-M   'P 1'
#
loop_
_entity.id
_entity.type
_entity.pdbx_description
1 polymer ?
#
loop_
_entity_poly.entity_id
_entity_poly.type
_entity_poly.pdbx_seq_one_letter_code
_entity_poly.pdbx_strand_id
1 'polypeptide(L)'
;EAPDYGHETTSEAMSYIVWVAAMHDKLSGEGGELDKQWKVLEKMIPSKDQQKGFFQKTELSAQVSEEHPDDVEKYPSEGSEANTGKNPLHSKFTQAYSSEGREYLLHWLADVDDWYGFGGSARGEKGEFTFINTFQRGDQESCFETIPHPAIETLEYGNSNQGMKFAFQKSTAKSWSYTNAPDAEDRAIQAVYAANRWGVSNSVSDKAAMMGDFCRNDMYDKYYKEIGCQSINTDTSGGSGDKGKHYLMSWYTAWGGAADGTWAWQIGCSHAHQFYQNPLAAFGLLADSKLSAGMKADGAKKDYETSLQRQLEMYLWLSSIEGPFAGGCTNCWMGNYSTYPSGVPTFYKMAYIEQPVYADPGSNHWTG
;
A
#
# COMPACT_ATOMS: atom_id res chain seq x y z
N GLU A 1 -6.80 17.59 -1.13
CA GLU A 1 -7.47 16.82 -2.21
C GLU A 1 -7.22 15.33 -2.06
N ALA A 2 -5.98 14.94 -1.79
CA ALA A 2 -5.60 13.71 -1.09
C ALA A 2 -4.42 14.04 -0.14
N PRO A 3 -3.32 14.65 -0.62
CA PRO A 3 -2.49 15.52 0.21
C PRO A 3 -3.30 16.75 0.66
N ASP A 4 -2.95 17.32 1.79
CA ASP A 4 -3.60 18.50 2.38
C ASP A 4 -2.74 19.78 2.24
N TYR A 5 -1.47 19.63 1.82
CA TYR A 5 -0.57 20.75 1.55
C TYR A 5 0.25 20.56 0.27
N GLY A 6 0.40 21.65 -0.52
CA GLY A 6 0.91 21.57 -1.89
C GLY A 6 2.40 21.30 -2.06
N HIS A 7 3.22 21.39 -0.99
CA HIS A 7 4.62 20.95 -1.01
C HIS A 7 4.80 19.61 -0.28
N GLU A 8 3.72 18.90 0.01
CA GLU A 8 3.81 17.46 0.16
C GLU A 8 4.11 16.83 -1.21
N THR A 9 4.58 15.59 -1.18
CA THR A 9 4.68 14.76 -2.38
C THR A 9 4.13 13.38 -2.10
N THR A 10 3.73 12.69 -3.16
CA THR A 10 3.19 11.34 -3.07
C THR A 10 4.05 10.33 -3.84
N SER A 11 3.88 9.05 -3.51
CA SER A 11 4.38 7.96 -4.36
C SER A 11 3.80 8.07 -5.78
N GLU A 12 2.54 8.51 -5.91
CA GLU A 12 1.89 8.80 -7.19
C GLU A 12 2.71 9.82 -7.99
N ALA A 13 3.02 10.99 -7.43
CA ALA A 13 3.81 12.02 -8.11
C ALA A 13 5.17 11.47 -8.58
N MET A 14 5.84 10.67 -7.74
CA MET A 14 7.11 10.04 -8.12
C MET A 14 6.96 9.02 -9.25
N SER A 15 5.89 8.23 -9.25
CA SER A 15 5.60 7.27 -10.32
C SER A 15 5.35 7.97 -11.67
N TYR A 16 4.68 9.14 -11.67
CA TYR A 16 4.54 9.98 -12.86
C TYR A 16 5.87 10.55 -13.33
N ILE A 17 6.75 10.99 -12.43
CA ILE A 17 8.10 11.46 -12.78
C ILE A 17 8.91 10.35 -13.47
N VAL A 18 8.84 9.11 -12.97
CA VAL A 18 9.47 7.95 -13.62
C VAL A 18 8.87 7.68 -15.00
N TRP A 19 7.55 7.81 -15.16
CA TRP A 19 6.90 7.64 -16.45
C TRP A 19 7.31 8.71 -17.47
N VAL A 20 7.34 9.98 -17.05
CA VAL A 20 7.84 11.09 -17.87
C VAL A 20 9.30 10.89 -18.25
N ALA A 21 10.14 10.38 -17.35
CA ALA A 21 11.55 10.08 -17.63
C ALA A 21 11.71 8.95 -18.66
N ALA A 22 10.90 7.90 -18.58
CA ALA A 22 10.87 6.85 -19.61
C ALA A 22 10.47 7.40 -20.99
N MET A 23 9.46 8.29 -21.03
CA MET A 23 9.06 8.96 -22.26
C MET A 23 10.14 9.92 -22.76
N HIS A 24 10.79 10.66 -21.88
CA HIS A 24 11.90 11.55 -22.20
C HIS A 24 13.01 10.77 -22.90
N ASP A 25 13.52 9.71 -22.29
CA ASP A 25 14.63 8.94 -22.84
C ASP A 25 14.28 8.32 -24.21
N LYS A 26 13.00 7.96 -24.40
CA LYS A 26 12.52 7.50 -25.70
C LYS A 26 12.46 8.62 -26.75
N LEU A 27 11.90 9.78 -26.41
CA LEU A 27 11.61 10.84 -27.37
C LEU A 27 12.84 11.68 -27.71
N SER A 28 13.70 11.94 -26.74
CA SER A 28 14.96 12.67 -26.95
C SER A 28 16.03 11.80 -27.62
N GLY A 29 15.98 10.48 -27.38
CA GLY A 29 17.06 9.57 -27.74
C GLY A 29 18.29 9.68 -26.82
N GLU A 30 18.21 10.52 -25.78
CA GLU A 30 19.18 10.59 -24.69
C GLU A 30 18.85 9.51 -23.66
N GLY A 31 19.86 8.90 -23.04
CA GLY A 31 19.66 7.82 -22.07
C GLY A 31 19.97 8.25 -20.64
N GLY A 32 19.29 7.61 -19.69
CA GLY A 32 19.67 7.63 -18.28
C GLY A 32 18.84 8.58 -17.41
N GLU A 33 17.87 9.32 -17.97
CA GLU A 33 16.94 10.08 -17.15
C GLU A 33 16.03 9.16 -16.35
N LEU A 34 15.59 8.04 -16.93
CA LEU A 34 14.84 7.01 -16.22
C LEU A 34 15.60 6.50 -14.98
N ASP A 35 16.89 6.18 -15.13
CA ASP A 35 17.73 5.70 -14.04
C ASP A 35 17.94 6.76 -12.94
N LYS A 36 18.03 8.05 -13.31
CA LYS A 36 18.12 9.15 -12.35
C LYS A 36 16.81 9.32 -11.59
N GLN A 37 15.69 9.35 -12.30
CA GLN A 37 14.39 9.59 -11.68
C GLN A 37 13.91 8.40 -10.85
N TRP A 38 14.31 7.16 -11.18
CA TRP A 38 14.11 6.03 -10.30
C TRP A 38 14.80 6.22 -8.94
N LYS A 39 16.02 6.79 -8.90
CA LYS A 39 16.71 7.10 -7.63
C LYS A 39 15.98 8.18 -6.84
N VAL A 40 15.30 9.10 -7.51
CA VAL A 40 14.45 10.11 -6.85
C VAL A 40 13.21 9.43 -6.27
N LEU A 41 12.55 8.56 -7.03
CA LEU A 41 11.44 7.73 -6.56
C LEU A 41 11.83 6.87 -5.35
N GLU A 42 13.03 6.29 -5.33
CA GLU A 42 13.55 5.51 -4.19
C GLU A 42 13.68 6.32 -2.90
N LYS A 43 13.64 7.66 -2.94
CA LYS A 43 13.55 8.48 -1.72
C LYS A 43 12.22 8.31 -1.01
N MET A 44 11.17 7.89 -1.71
CA MET A 44 9.90 7.50 -1.10
C MET A 44 9.93 6.09 -0.50
N ILE A 45 10.97 5.28 -0.72
CA ILE A 45 11.13 3.97 -0.08
C ILE A 45 11.90 4.18 1.24
N PRO A 46 11.28 3.93 2.41
CA PRO A 46 11.98 4.12 3.67
C PRO A 46 13.28 3.29 3.72
N SER A 47 14.37 3.87 4.21
CA SER A 47 15.66 3.18 4.29
C SER A 47 15.65 2.00 5.28
N LYS A 48 16.70 1.16 5.25
CA LYS A 48 16.89 0.07 6.22
C LYS A 48 16.81 0.55 7.67
N ASP A 49 17.40 1.71 7.96
CA ASP A 49 17.44 2.28 9.31
C ASP A 49 16.09 2.84 9.72
N GLN A 50 15.31 3.34 8.76
CA GLN A 50 13.94 3.81 8.95
C GLN A 50 12.91 2.67 9.09
N GLN A 51 13.31 1.42 8.81
CA GLN A 51 12.49 0.20 8.95
C GLN A 51 13.16 -0.83 9.88
N LYS A 52 13.83 -0.34 10.93
CA LYS A 52 14.71 -1.15 11.77
C LYS A 52 14.03 -2.41 12.31
N GLY A 53 14.68 -3.56 12.13
CA GLY A 53 14.26 -4.84 12.69
C GLY A 53 13.21 -5.59 11.86
N PHE A 54 12.61 -4.97 10.84
CA PHE A 54 11.54 -5.56 10.03
C PHE A 54 12.02 -6.80 9.28
N PHE A 55 13.06 -6.64 8.46
CA PHE A 55 13.56 -7.70 7.58
C PHE A 55 14.27 -8.83 8.34
N GLN A 56 14.54 -8.64 9.62
CA GLN A 56 15.12 -9.66 10.51
C GLN A 56 14.06 -10.52 11.20
N LYS A 57 12.76 -10.18 11.07
CA LYS A 57 11.70 -11.02 11.62
C LYS A 57 11.60 -12.32 10.84
N THR A 58 11.36 -13.41 11.56
CA THR A 58 11.07 -14.71 10.94
C THR A 58 9.64 -14.78 10.42
N GLU A 59 8.73 -14.08 11.09
CA GLU A 59 7.33 -13.92 10.72
C GLU A 59 6.86 -12.51 11.07
N LEU A 60 5.91 -12.00 10.29
CA LEU A 60 5.19 -10.76 10.58
C LEU A 60 3.75 -11.10 10.90
N SER A 61 3.22 -10.45 11.93
CA SER A 61 1.82 -10.58 12.30
C SER A 61 1.24 -9.24 12.74
N ALA A 62 -0.06 -9.09 12.63
CA ALA A 62 -0.77 -7.90 13.08
C ALA A 62 -1.99 -8.32 13.92
N GLN A 63 -2.24 -7.59 15.00
CA GLN A 63 -3.45 -7.75 15.78
C GLN A 63 -4.63 -7.17 14.99
N VAL A 64 -5.71 -7.93 14.89
CA VAL A 64 -6.91 -7.53 14.16
C VAL A 64 -7.61 -6.43 14.93
N SER A 65 -7.75 -5.25 14.31
CA SER A 65 -8.52 -4.13 14.82
C SER A 65 -9.73 -3.88 13.92
N GLU A 66 -10.85 -3.46 14.51
CA GLU A 66 -12.04 -3.07 13.75
C GLU A 66 -11.83 -1.68 13.13
N GLU A 67 -12.32 -1.49 11.91
CA GLU A 67 -12.56 -0.16 11.35
C GLU A 67 -13.98 0.28 11.69
N HIS A 68 -14.20 1.59 11.74
CA HIS A 68 -15.50 2.19 12.01
C HIS A 68 -15.85 3.15 10.88
N PRO A 69 -16.28 2.62 9.72
CA PRO A 69 -16.36 3.40 8.47
C PRO A 69 -17.26 4.63 8.58
N ASP A 70 -18.35 4.53 9.34
CA ASP A 70 -19.38 5.59 9.44
C ASP A 70 -19.21 6.50 10.68
N ASP A 71 -18.19 6.29 11.52
CA ASP A 71 -18.11 6.94 12.83
C ASP A 71 -16.67 7.11 13.34
N VAL A 72 -16.11 8.29 13.06
CA VAL A 72 -14.77 8.71 13.49
C VAL A 72 -14.62 8.75 15.02
N GLU A 73 -15.70 8.95 15.78
CA GLU A 73 -15.65 9.06 17.25
C GLU A 73 -15.39 7.72 17.95
N LYS A 74 -15.51 6.60 17.23
CA LYS A 74 -15.16 5.27 17.77
C LYS A 74 -13.67 4.99 17.80
N TYR A 75 -12.85 5.85 17.20
CA TYR A 75 -11.40 5.75 17.33
C TYR A 75 -10.92 6.36 18.65
N PRO A 76 -9.87 5.78 19.29
CA PRO A 76 -9.01 4.70 18.81
C PRO A 76 -9.63 3.30 18.92
N SER A 77 -9.47 2.50 17.85
CA SER A 77 -9.83 1.08 17.80
C SER A 77 -8.57 0.21 17.86
N GLU A 78 -8.50 -0.73 18.80
CA GLU A 78 -7.33 -1.58 19.04
C GLU A 78 -7.67 -3.06 19.01
N GLY A 79 -6.74 -3.85 18.46
CA GLY A 79 -6.82 -5.31 18.46
C GLY A 79 -6.31 -5.95 19.74
N SER A 80 -6.19 -7.29 19.71
CA SER A 80 -5.57 -8.05 20.80
C SER A 80 -4.80 -9.26 20.26
N GLU A 81 -3.93 -9.84 21.08
CA GLU A 81 -3.16 -11.04 20.73
C GLU A 81 -4.04 -12.28 20.48
N ALA A 82 -5.30 -12.26 20.91
CA ALA A 82 -6.24 -13.36 20.69
C ALA A 82 -6.72 -13.48 19.23
N ASN A 83 -6.52 -12.44 18.41
CA ASN A 83 -6.91 -12.42 17.01
C ASN A 83 -5.80 -11.76 16.18
N THR A 84 -5.00 -12.57 15.49
CA THR A 84 -3.87 -12.10 14.70
C THR A 84 -3.91 -12.67 13.29
N GLY A 85 -3.56 -11.81 12.31
CA GLY A 85 -3.23 -12.23 10.95
C GLY A 85 -1.72 -12.39 10.80
N LYS A 86 -1.26 -13.41 10.04
CA LYS A 86 0.18 -13.62 9.75
C LYS A 86 0.46 -13.48 8.27
N ASN A 87 1.52 -12.74 7.93
CA ASN A 87 1.95 -12.59 6.54
C ASN A 87 2.55 -13.91 5.99
N PRO A 88 1.98 -14.50 4.93
CA PRO A 88 2.51 -15.72 4.30
C PRO A 88 3.69 -15.51 3.32
N LEU A 89 3.98 -14.28 2.90
CA LEU A 89 5.02 -13.93 1.93
C LEU A 89 6.35 -13.48 2.55
N HIS A 90 6.37 -13.02 3.80
CA HIS A 90 7.56 -12.40 4.39
C HIS A 90 8.83 -13.25 4.29
N SER A 91 8.73 -14.55 4.57
CA SER A 91 9.88 -15.48 4.47
C SER A 91 10.39 -15.66 3.04
N LYS A 92 9.53 -15.58 2.03
CA LYS A 92 9.91 -15.63 0.61
C LYS A 92 10.71 -14.38 0.23
N PHE A 93 10.30 -13.22 0.72
CA PHE A 93 11.01 -11.96 0.48
C PHE A 93 12.35 -11.92 1.20
N THR A 94 12.41 -12.31 2.47
CA THR A 94 13.69 -12.31 3.21
C THR A 94 14.69 -13.30 2.62
N GLN A 95 14.22 -14.43 2.10
CA GLN A 95 15.06 -15.38 1.37
C GLN A 95 15.59 -14.81 0.05
N ALA A 96 14.74 -14.18 -0.76
CA ALA A 96 15.10 -13.69 -2.08
C ALA A 96 15.90 -12.37 -2.05
N TYR A 97 15.66 -11.53 -1.06
CA TYR A 97 16.11 -10.13 -1.02
C TYR A 97 16.87 -9.77 0.27
N SER A 98 17.51 -10.74 0.93
CA SER A 98 18.36 -10.51 2.11
C SER A 98 19.41 -9.41 1.92
N SER A 99 19.97 -9.23 0.72
CA SER A 99 20.89 -8.12 0.41
C SER A 99 20.19 -6.76 0.38
N GLU A 100 18.95 -6.71 -0.10
CA GLU A 100 18.13 -5.48 -0.08
C GLU A 100 17.73 -5.14 1.36
N GLY A 101 17.41 -6.12 2.21
CA GLY A 101 17.34 -5.95 3.66
C GLY A 101 16.29 -4.96 4.18
N ARG A 102 15.31 -4.57 3.36
CA ARG A 102 14.18 -3.70 3.71
C ARG A 102 12.96 -4.08 2.85
N GLU A 103 11.77 -3.67 3.28
CA GLU A 103 10.60 -3.67 2.40
C GLU A 103 10.83 -2.64 1.29
N TYR A 104 10.75 -3.08 0.03
CA TYR A 104 11.01 -2.24 -1.14
C TYR A 104 9.69 -1.72 -1.75
N LEU A 105 8.91 -1.04 -0.91
CA LEU A 105 7.66 -0.36 -1.28
C LEU A 105 7.77 1.13 -0.96
N LEU A 106 7.08 1.96 -1.73
CA LEU A 106 7.04 3.40 -1.51
C LEU A 106 6.12 3.67 -0.32
N HIS A 107 6.52 4.55 0.58
CA HIS A 107 5.52 5.21 1.41
C HIS A 107 4.74 6.20 0.55
N TRP A 108 3.43 6.30 0.78
CA TRP A 108 2.55 7.07 -0.08
C TRP A 108 2.68 8.59 0.07
N LEU A 109 3.08 9.12 1.24
CA LEU A 109 3.09 10.55 1.52
C LEU A 109 4.38 11.01 2.23
N ALA A 110 4.86 12.18 1.84
CA ALA A 110 5.98 12.83 2.50
C ALA A 110 5.85 14.35 2.44
N ASP A 111 6.34 15.01 3.49
CA ASP A 111 6.54 16.45 3.57
C ASP A 111 7.92 16.79 3.00
N VAL A 112 7.97 17.49 1.88
CA VAL A 112 9.22 17.73 1.14
C VAL A 112 10.08 18.80 1.81
N ASP A 113 9.45 19.79 2.43
CA ASP A 113 10.11 20.99 2.98
C ASP A 113 10.04 21.03 4.52
N ASP A 114 9.59 19.95 5.16
CA ASP A 114 9.31 19.86 6.61
C ASP A 114 8.36 20.97 7.08
N TRP A 115 7.34 21.27 6.29
CA TRP A 115 6.34 22.27 6.62
C TRP A 115 5.62 21.98 7.94
N TYR A 116 5.37 20.70 8.25
CA TYR A 116 4.80 20.24 9.51
C TYR A 116 5.79 20.30 10.68
N GLY A 117 7.10 20.35 10.40
CA GLY A 117 8.16 20.46 11.39
C GLY A 117 8.50 19.18 12.14
N PHE A 118 8.01 18.02 11.68
CA PHE A 118 8.31 16.71 12.28
C PHE A 118 9.76 16.24 12.02
N GLY A 119 10.43 16.82 11.03
CA GLY A 119 11.87 16.68 10.80
C GLY A 119 12.74 17.47 11.79
N GLY A 120 12.12 18.25 12.68
CA GLY A 120 12.80 19.01 13.74
C GLY A 120 13.22 20.42 13.34
N SER A 121 12.72 20.94 12.21
CA SER A 121 13.12 22.25 11.70
C SER A 121 12.55 23.40 12.51
N ALA A 122 13.31 24.49 12.62
CA ALA A 122 12.83 25.70 13.26
C ALA A 122 11.71 26.35 12.43
N ARG A 123 10.74 26.97 13.11
CA ARG A 123 9.61 27.64 12.46
C ARG A 123 10.10 28.67 11.44
N GLY A 124 9.68 28.51 10.18
CA GLY A 124 9.99 29.42 9.07
C GLY A 124 11.28 29.09 8.33
N GLU A 125 11.95 28.00 8.68
CA GLU A 125 13.09 27.45 7.92
C GLU A 125 12.63 26.30 7.02
N LYS A 126 13.33 26.12 5.90
CA LYS A 126 13.17 24.92 5.08
C LYS A 126 13.83 23.75 5.80
N GLY A 127 13.10 22.67 6.00
CA GLY A 127 13.62 21.47 6.63
C GLY A 127 13.91 20.31 5.70
N GLU A 128 14.08 19.16 6.34
CA GLU A 128 14.42 17.88 5.71
C GLU A 128 13.17 17.13 5.24
N PHE A 129 13.34 16.37 4.15
CA PHE A 129 12.31 15.47 3.65
C PHE A 129 11.86 14.49 4.76
N THR A 130 10.57 14.49 5.07
CA THR A 130 10.02 13.75 6.21
C THR A 130 8.82 12.91 5.79
N PHE A 131 8.86 11.62 6.13
CA PHE A 131 7.71 10.74 5.93
C PHE A 131 6.60 11.06 6.93
N ILE A 132 5.39 11.28 6.41
CA ILE A 132 4.20 11.62 7.19
C ILE A 132 3.02 10.80 6.71
N ASN A 133 1.97 10.74 7.51
CA ASN A 133 0.71 10.12 7.14
C ASN A 133 -0.47 10.93 7.71
N THR A 134 -1.66 10.67 7.21
CA THR A 134 -2.88 11.42 7.54
C THR A 134 -4.04 10.47 7.88
N PHE A 135 -4.60 9.78 6.88
CA PHE A 135 -5.79 8.93 7.02
C PHE A 135 -5.56 7.71 7.93
N GLN A 136 -6.36 7.60 9.00
CA GLN A 136 -6.30 6.50 9.98
C GLN A 136 -7.67 6.14 10.61
N ARG A 137 -8.75 6.90 10.34
CA ARG A 137 -10.01 6.82 11.11
C ARG A 137 -11.27 6.55 10.28
N GLY A 138 -11.15 5.68 9.29
CA GLY A 138 -12.28 5.12 8.54
C GLY A 138 -12.76 5.99 7.38
N ASP A 139 -13.82 5.52 6.74
CA ASP A 139 -14.22 5.96 5.39
C ASP A 139 -14.81 7.38 5.36
N GLN A 140 -15.33 7.85 6.49
CA GLN A 140 -15.82 9.23 6.67
C GLN A 140 -14.71 10.22 7.10
N GLU A 141 -13.46 9.79 7.28
CA GLU A 141 -12.37 10.75 7.52
C GLU A 141 -11.90 11.35 6.19
N SER A 142 -12.46 12.51 5.83
CA SER A 142 -12.02 13.25 4.64
C SER A 142 -10.63 13.87 4.83
N CYS A 143 -10.03 14.37 3.75
CA CYS A 143 -8.74 15.07 3.83
C CYS A 143 -8.78 16.35 4.69
N PHE A 144 -9.97 16.84 5.06
CA PHE A 144 -10.13 18.01 5.94
C PHE A 144 -10.18 17.64 7.42
N GLU A 145 -10.30 16.36 7.73
CA GLU A 145 -10.57 15.87 9.09
C GLU A 145 -9.38 15.12 9.69
N THR A 146 -8.37 14.82 8.88
CA THR A 146 -7.16 14.10 9.30
C THR A 146 -6.33 14.89 10.31
N ILE A 147 -5.50 14.17 11.06
CA ILE A 147 -4.45 14.74 11.91
C ILE A 147 -3.11 14.29 11.32
N PRO A 148 -2.42 15.15 10.55
CA PRO A 148 -1.10 14.82 10.01
C PRO A 148 -0.13 14.42 11.12
N HIS A 149 0.59 13.32 10.91
CA HIS A 149 1.48 12.73 11.91
C HIS A 149 2.72 12.10 11.25
N PRO A 150 3.86 12.06 11.94
CA PRO A 150 5.07 11.49 11.38
C PRO A 150 4.96 9.97 11.26
N ALA A 151 5.53 9.43 10.18
CA ALA A 151 5.67 7.99 10.00
C ALA A 151 6.59 7.38 11.07
N ILE A 152 7.56 8.15 11.59
CA ILE A 152 8.44 7.80 12.70
C ILE A 152 7.97 8.54 13.96
N GLU A 153 7.39 7.81 14.90
CA GLU A 153 6.87 8.33 16.16
C GLU A 153 7.97 8.31 17.23
N THR A 154 8.42 9.50 17.64
CA THR A 154 9.46 9.71 18.65
C THR A 154 8.91 10.04 20.03
N LEU A 155 7.59 10.25 20.14
CA LEU A 155 6.85 10.82 21.28
C LEU A 155 7.26 12.25 21.63
N GLU A 156 7.85 12.98 20.68
CA GLU A 156 8.28 14.38 20.85
C GLU A 156 7.13 15.37 20.66
N TYR A 157 6.17 15.02 19.81
CA TYR A 157 5.03 15.87 19.45
C TYR A 157 3.72 15.26 19.94
N GLY A 158 2.67 16.08 19.97
CA GLY A 158 1.33 15.63 20.34
C GLY A 158 1.14 15.38 21.84
N ASN A 159 0.46 14.30 22.18
CA ASN A 159 0.14 13.94 23.56
C ASN A 159 1.36 13.36 24.29
N SER A 160 1.54 13.68 25.58
CA SER A 160 2.71 13.24 26.36
C SER A 160 2.88 11.73 26.50
N ASN A 161 1.81 10.94 26.36
CA ASN A 161 1.81 9.48 26.50
C ASN A 161 1.60 8.74 25.17
N GLN A 162 0.91 9.37 24.21
CA GLN A 162 0.50 8.73 22.95
C GLN A 162 1.21 9.32 21.72
N GLY A 163 2.01 10.39 21.90
CA GLY A 163 2.61 11.12 20.78
C GLY A 163 1.57 11.73 19.85
N MET A 164 1.86 11.74 18.55
CA MET A 164 0.92 12.15 17.51
C MET A 164 -0.15 11.08 17.23
N LYS A 165 0.00 9.87 17.80
CA LYS A 165 -0.95 8.77 17.63
C LYS A 165 -2.17 8.81 18.55
N PHE A 166 -2.35 9.90 19.30
CA PHE A 166 -3.39 10.04 20.33
C PHE A 166 -4.83 9.82 19.84
N ALA A 167 -5.13 10.10 18.57
CA ALA A 167 -6.47 9.95 18.01
C ALA A 167 -6.76 8.52 17.51
N PHE A 168 -5.75 7.65 17.42
CA PHE A 168 -5.88 6.32 16.81
C PHE A 168 -5.23 5.19 17.62
N GLN A 169 -4.54 5.49 18.73
CA GLN A 169 -4.05 4.51 19.70
C GLN A 169 -4.32 4.94 21.13
N LYS A 170 -4.61 4.00 22.04
CA LYS A 170 -4.75 4.26 23.49
C LYS A 170 -3.41 4.35 24.19
N SER A 171 -2.38 3.70 23.64
CA SER A 171 -1.00 3.81 24.09
C SER A 171 -0.04 3.69 22.92
N THR A 172 1.11 4.35 23.00
CA THR A 172 2.05 4.38 21.88
C THR A 172 3.48 4.23 22.37
N ALA A 173 4.22 3.34 21.72
CA ALA A 173 5.67 3.25 21.87
C ALA A 173 6.36 4.01 20.74
N LYS A 174 7.62 4.40 20.96
CA LYS A 174 8.47 4.87 19.88
C LYS A 174 8.51 3.82 18.78
N SER A 175 8.07 4.19 17.59
CA SER A 175 7.77 3.26 16.51
C SER A 175 7.92 3.92 15.16
N TRP A 176 7.81 3.12 14.11
CA TRP A 176 7.71 3.59 12.74
C TRP A 176 6.61 2.80 12.03
N SER A 177 5.93 3.43 11.07
CA SER A 177 4.90 2.79 10.26
C SER A 177 4.75 3.50 8.92
N TYR A 178 4.66 2.74 7.85
CA TYR A 178 4.50 3.21 6.49
C TYR A 178 3.33 2.47 5.81
N THR A 179 2.88 3.05 4.71
CA THR A 179 1.73 2.59 3.93
C THR A 179 2.04 2.90 2.47
N ASN A 180 1.91 1.91 1.58
CA ASN A 180 2.06 2.15 0.14
C ASN A 180 0.72 2.49 -0.51
N ALA A 181 0.80 2.96 -1.74
CA ALA A 181 -0.34 3.18 -2.61
C ALA A 181 -0.09 2.36 -3.89
N PRO A 182 -0.62 1.13 -3.98
CA PRO A 182 -0.20 0.13 -4.97
C PRO A 182 -0.31 0.59 -6.43
N ASP A 183 -1.23 1.51 -6.72
CA ASP A 183 -1.38 2.12 -8.04
C ASP A 183 -0.10 2.87 -8.47
N ALA A 184 0.62 3.48 -7.54
CA ALA A 184 1.85 4.21 -7.80
C ALA A 184 3.02 3.27 -8.11
N GLU A 185 3.17 2.18 -7.36
CA GLU A 185 4.16 1.15 -7.68
C GLU A 185 3.88 0.53 -9.05
N ASP A 186 2.63 0.15 -9.33
CA ASP A 186 2.25 -0.44 -10.60
C ASP A 186 2.44 0.53 -11.77
N ARG A 187 2.17 1.84 -11.57
CA ARG A 187 2.46 2.88 -12.57
C ARG A 187 3.97 2.99 -12.86
N ALA A 188 4.82 2.91 -11.84
CA ALA A 188 6.27 2.91 -12.01
C ALA A 188 6.77 1.65 -12.74
N ILE A 189 6.20 0.48 -12.42
CA ILE A 189 6.49 -0.79 -13.11
C ILE A 189 6.05 -0.73 -14.57
N GLN A 190 4.86 -0.20 -14.84
CA GLN A 190 4.34 0.04 -16.19
C GLN A 190 5.26 0.96 -17.00
N ALA A 191 5.81 2.02 -16.39
CA ALA A 191 6.76 2.91 -17.04
C ALA A 191 8.06 2.19 -17.44
N VAL A 192 8.60 1.33 -16.57
CA VAL A 192 9.80 0.52 -16.88
C VAL A 192 9.50 -0.53 -17.94
N TYR A 193 8.33 -1.17 -17.89
CA TYR A 193 7.87 -2.06 -18.94
C TYR A 193 7.79 -1.35 -20.30
N ALA A 194 7.21 -0.16 -20.34
CA ALA A 194 7.12 0.66 -21.54
C ALA A 194 8.51 1.03 -22.07
N ALA A 195 9.42 1.47 -21.19
CA ALA A 195 10.81 1.78 -21.53
C ALA A 195 11.53 0.58 -22.18
N ASN A 196 11.41 -0.60 -21.57
CA ASN A 196 11.99 -1.84 -22.11
C ASN A 196 11.43 -2.15 -23.50
N ARG A 197 10.10 -2.09 -23.69
CA ARG A 197 9.44 -2.32 -24.98
C ARG A 197 9.88 -1.31 -26.04
N TRP A 198 10.16 -0.07 -25.64
CA TRP A 198 10.62 0.99 -26.54
C TRP A 198 12.11 0.91 -26.89
N GLY A 199 12.86 -0.02 -26.29
CA GLY A 199 14.30 -0.18 -26.46
C GLY A 199 15.13 0.86 -25.69
N VAL A 200 14.56 1.50 -24.67
CA VAL A 200 15.30 2.44 -23.80
C VAL A 200 16.22 1.64 -22.89
N SER A 201 17.52 1.89 -23.00
CA SER A 201 18.52 1.30 -22.10
C SER A 201 18.35 1.85 -20.69
N ASN A 202 18.23 0.96 -19.71
CA ASN A 202 18.06 1.31 -18.30
C ASN A 202 18.68 0.23 -17.39
N SER A 203 18.98 0.62 -16.15
CA SER A 203 19.48 -0.28 -15.11
C SER A 203 18.44 -0.62 -14.03
N VAL A 204 17.20 -0.15 -14.20
CA VAL A 204 16.17 -0.21 -13.15
C VAL A 204 15.20 -1.39 -13.26
N SER A 205 15.27 -2.19 -14.33
CA SER A 205 14.40 -3.36 -14.51
C SER A 205 14.39 -4.32 -13.31
N ASP A 206 15.56 -4.63 -12.73
CA ASP A 206 15.65 -5.51 -11.55
C ASP A 206 14.97 -4.89 -10.32
N LYS A 207 15.02 -3.56 -10.18
CA LYS A 207 14.38 -2.83 -9.07
C LYS A 207 12.87 -2.77 -9.23
N ALA A 208 12.39 -2.52 -10.46
CA ALA A 208 10.96 -2.56 -10.77
C ALA A 208 10.38 -3.96 -10.57
N ALA A 209 11.12 -5.00 -10.95
CA ALA A 209 10.72 -6.38 -10.71
C ALA A 209 10.68 -6.73 -9.22
N MET A 210 11.67 -6.28 -8.44
CA MET A 210 11.68 -6.45 -6.98
C MET A 210 10.50 -5.72 -6.32
N MET A 211 10.20 -4.49 -6.73
CA MET A 211 9.00 -3.74 -6.29
C MET A 211 7.72 -4.53 -6.58
N GLY A 212 7.55 -5.04 -7.81
CA GLY A 212 6.43 -5.92 -8.15
C GLY A 212 6.37 -7.17 -7.28
N ASP A 213 7.52 -7.73 -6.88
CA ASP A 213 7.53 -8.86 -5.96
C ASP A 213 6.92 -8.53 -4.59
N PHE A 214 7.28 -7.38 -4.02
CA PHE A 214 6.73 -6.88 -2.75
C PHE A 214 5.26 -6.47 -2.86
N CYS A 215 4.81 -5.91 -4.00
CA CYS A 215 3.39 -5.59 -4.26
C CYS A 215 2.47 -6.82 -4.20
N ARG A 216 3.01 -8.05 -4.16
CA ARG A 216 2.18 -9.24 -3.88
C ARG A 216 1.56 -9.24 -2.48
N ASN A 217 2.07 -8.44 -1.53
CA ASN A 217 1.37 -8.20 -0.26
C ASN A 217 0.02 -7.51 -0.47
N ASP A 218 -0.11 -6.66 -1.50
CA ASP A 218 -1.34 -5.94 -1.83
C ASP A 218 -2.46 -6.88 -2.30
N MET A 219 -2.12 -8.13 -2.63
CA MET A 219 -3.06 -9.16 -3.06
C MET A 219 -3.76 -9.90 -1.91
N TYR A 220 -3.48 -9.55 -0.65
CA TYR A 220 -4.05 -10.20 0.53
C TYR A 220 -5.04 -9.32 1.29
N ASP A 221 -6.03 -9.99 1.87
CA ASP A 221 -6.89 -9.43 2.92
C ASP A 221 -6.06 -8.73 4.01
N LYS A 222 -6.61 -7.66 4.61
CA LYS A 222 -5.94 -6.83 5.62
C LYS A 222 -5.27 -7.65 6.72
N TYR A 223 -5.96 -8.67 7.23
CA TYR A 223 -5.43 -9.54 8.27
C TYR A 223 -5.30 -10.99 7.80
N TYR A 224 -5.10 -11.20 6.50
CA TYR A 224 -4.91 -12.50 5.86
C TYR A 224 -6.04 -13.50 6.14
N LYS A 225 -7.25 -13.03 6.45
CA LYS A 225 -8.43 -13.87 6.68
C LYS A 225 -8.91 -14.49 5.37
N GLU A 226 -9.57 -15.65 5.45
CA GLU A 226 -10.09 -16.32 4.26
C GLU A 226 -11.05 -15.40 3.48
N ILE A 227 -10.94 -15.39 2.15
CA ILE A 227 -11.84 -14.59 1.31
C ILE A 227 -13.29 -15.12 1.46
N GLY A 228 -14.21 -14.23 1.82
CA GLY A 228 -15.62 -14.49 2.10
C GLY A 228 -15.94 -14.87 3.56
N CYS A 229 -15.01 -14.64 4.51
CA CYS A 229 -15.11 -15.18 5.87
C CYS A 229 -16.30 -14.67 6.70
N GLN A 230 -16.78 -13.43 6.45
CA GLN A 230 -17.99 -12.85 7.07
C GLN A 230 -18.08 -12.99 8.61
N SER A 231 -16.92 -13.05 9.27
CA SER A 231 -16.80 -13.02 10.72
C SER A 231 -15.38 -12.64 11.12
N ILE A 232 -15.25 -11.68 12.04
CA ILE A 232 -13.95 -11.28 12.60
C ILE A 232 -13.26 -12.42 13.37
N ASN A 233 -14.05 -13.39 13.83
CA ASN A 233 -13.61 -14.57 14.58
C ASN A 233 -13.18 -15.74 13.67
N THR A 234 -13.15 -15.55 12.35
CA THR A 234 -12.54 -16.51 11.43
C THR A 234 -11.02 -16.32 11.41
N ASP A 235 -10.27 -17.42 11.37
CA ASP A 235 -8.80 -17.46 11.27
C ASP A 235 -8.04 -16.64 12.34
N THR A 236 -8.53 -16.64 13.59
CA THR A 236 -7.96 -15.80 14.68
C THR A 236 -6.53 -16.13 15.07
N SER A 237 -6.04 -17.32 14.69
CA SER A 237 -4.71 -17.83 15.04
C SER A 237 -3.75 -17.82 13.85
N GLY A 238 -3.68 -16.71 13.11
CA GLY A 238 -2.67 -16.47 12.10
C GLY A 238 -3.15 -16.39 10.65
N GLY A 239 -4.43 -16.15 10.41
CA GLY A 239 -4.97 -16.03 9.05
C GLY A 239 -5.06 -17.38 8.31
N SER A 240 -5.28 -17.29 7.01
CA SER A 240 -5.68 -18.41 6.14
C SER A 240 -4.65 -18.77 5.05
N GLY A 241 -3.44 -18.20 5.16
CA GLY A 241 -2.39 -18.34 4.15
C GLY A 241 -2.90 -17.89 2.77
N ASP A 242 -2.64 -18.68 1.73
CA ASP A 242 -3.07 -18.36 0.35
C ASP A 242 -4.58 -18.24 0.16
N LYS A 243 -5.41 -18.76 1.07
CA LYS A 243 -6.87 -18.58 0.99
C LYS A 243 -7.32 -17.15 1.30
N GLY A 244 -6.44 -16.33 1.86
CA GLY A 244 -6.67 -14.90 2.09
C GLY A 244 -6.18 -14.01 0.95
N LYS A 245 -5.68 -14.61 -0.15
CA LYS A 245 -5.21 -13.88 -1.33
C LYS A 245 -6.38 -13.66 -2.30
N HIS A 246 -6.78 -12.41 -2.49
CA HIS A 246 -7.80 -12.01 -3.47
C HIS A 246 -7.23 -11.71 -4.86
N TYR A 247 -5.90 -11.59 -5.02
CA TYR A 247 -5.23 -11.38 -6.31
C TYR A 247 -5.63 -10.08 -7.04
N LEU A 248 -5.99 -9.05 -6.28
CA LEU A 248 -6.27 -7.70 -6.79
C LEU A 248 -5.25 -6.75 -6.17
N MET A 249 -5.01 -5.61 -6.78
CA MET A 249 -4.31 -4.51 -6.09
C MET A 249 -5.30 -3.85 -5.14
N SER A 250 -5.14 -4.10 -3.84
CA SER A 250 -5.95 -3.47 -2.80
C SER A 250 -5.55 -2.01 -2.59
N TRP A 251 -6.22 -1.30 -1.70
CA TRP A 251 -5.93 0.12 -1.45
C TRP A 251 -4.53 0.36 -0.86
N TYR A 252 -3.99 -0.60 -0.10
CA TYR A 252 -2.68 -0.51 0.51
C TYR A 252 -2.16 -1.85 1.03
N THR A 253 -0.85 -1.93 1.19
CA THR A 253 -0.17 -2.66 2.25
C THR A 253 0.39 -1.64 3.24
N ALA A 254 0.34 -1.97 4.53
CA ALA A 254 0.98 -1.15 5.56
C ALA A 254 1.88 -2.01 6.44
N TRP A 255 2.99 -1.44 6.89
CA TRP A 255 3.95 -2.14 7.73
C TRP A 255 4.57 -1.21 8.76
N GLY A 256 4.98 -1.76 9.89
CA GLY A 256 5.50 -0.98 11.00
C GLY A 256 6.29 -1.79 12.00
N GLY A 257 6.94 -1.10 12.93
CA GLY A 257 7.78 -1.72 13.94
C GLY A 257 8.17 -0.81 15.08
N ALA A 258 8.72 -1.41 16.14
CA ALA A 258 9.30 -0.67 17.25
C ALA A 258 10.55 0.07 16.79
N ALA A 259 10.82 1.26 17.35
CA ALA A 259 12.04 2.01 17.06
C ALA A 259 13.32 1.25 17.50
N ASP A 260 13.22 0.36 18.48
CA ASP A 260 14.32 -0.50 18.91
C ASP A 260 14.42 -1.83 18.12
N GLY A 261 13.44 -2.11 17.26
CA GLY A 261 13.36 -3.32 16.44
C GLY A 261 12.82 -4.55 17.19
N THR A 262 12.27 -4.41 18.40
CA THR A 262 11.77 -5.55 19.20
C THR A 262 10.55 -6.25 18.59
N TRP A 263 9.62 -5.50 17.99
CA TRP A 263 8.47 -6.04 17.25
C TRP A 263 8.29 -5.37 15.89
N ALA A 264 7.60 -6.06 14.98
CA ALA A 264 7.19 -5.52 13.68
C ALA A 264 5.91 -6.23 13.19
N TRP A 265 5.14 -5.56 12.34
CA TRP A 265 3.86 -6.02 11.80
C TRP A 265 3.71 -5.63 10.33
N GLN A 266 2.84 -6.34 9.61
CA GLN A 266 2.41 -5.96 8.27
C GLN A 266 0.97 -6.45 8.02
N ILE A 267 0.19 -5.62 7.35
CA ILE A 267 -1.18 -5.89 6.92
C ILE A 267 -1.29 -5.69 5.41
N GLY A 268 -2.13 -6.48 4.73
CA GLY A 268 -2.60 -6.15 3.38
C GLY A 268 -3.75 -5.14 3.44
N CYS A 269 -4.72 -5.27 2.54
CA CYS A 269 -5.97 -4.52 2.62
C CYS A 269 -7.14 -5.34 2.04
N SER A 270 -8.26 -5.33 2.76
CA SER A 270 -9.46 -6.09 2.38
C SER A 270 -10.29 -5.41 1.30
N HIS A 271 -9.95 -4.18 0.93
CA HIS A 271 -10.73 -3.32 0.03
C HIS A 271 -9.98 -3.14 -1.29
N ALA A 272 -10.63 -3.44 -2.41
CA ALA A 272 -10.07 -3.30 -3.75
C ALA A 272 -10.96 -2.39 -4.59
N HIS A 273 -10.34 -1.41 -5.25
CA HIS A 273 -11.00 -0.44 -6.10
C HIS A 273 -10.57 -0.60 -7.56
N GLN A 274 -11.49 -0.45 -8.51
CA GLN A 274 -11.19 -0.62 -9.94
C GLN A 274 -10.02 0.25 -10.46
N PHE A 275 -9.84 1.47 -9.97
CA PHE A 275 -8.79 2.35 -10.51
C PHE A 275 -7.38 1.99 -10.02
N TYR A 276 -7.26 1.23 -8.92
CA TYR A 276 -5.96 0.70 -8.45
C TYR A 276 -5.48 -0.49 -9.29
N GLN A 277 -6.36 -1.11 -10.09
CA GLN A 277 -5.96 -2.27 -10.89
C GLN A 277 -5.08 -1.83 -12.05
N ASN A 278 -4.00 -2.56 -12.32
CA ASN A 278 -3.12 -2.31 -13.45
C ASN A 278 -2.79 -3.62 -14.19
N PRO A 279 -3.70 -4.10 -15.07
CA PRO A 279 -3.45 -5.28 -15.89
C PRO A 279 -2.19 -5.15 -16.77
N LEU A 280 -1.78 -3.93 -17.11
CA LEU A 280 -0.59 -3.69 -17.92
C LEU A 280 0.71 -3.86 -17.12
N ALA A 281 0.75 -3.46 -15.86
CA ALA A 281 1.87 -3.74 -14.96
C ALA A 281 2.00 -5.25 -14.71
N ALA A 282 0.89 -5.92 -14.36
CA ALA A 282 0.86 -7.37 -14.18
C ALA A 282 1.30 -8.12 -15.45
N PHE A 283 0.80 -7.71 -16.63
CA PHE A 283 1.25 -8.25 -17.91
C PHE A 283 2.73 -7.97 -18.17
N GLY A 284 3.21 -6.76 -17.89
CA GLY A 284 4.61 -6.37 -18.06
C GLY A 284 5.57 -7.23 -17.23
N LEU A 285 5.23 -7.46 -15.96
CA LEU A 285 5.98 -8.33 -15.06
C LEU A 285 6.05 -9.78 -15.57
N LEU A 286 5.02 -10.27 -16.27
CA LEU A 286 5.01 -11.61 -16.84
C LEU A 286 5.73 -11.70 -18.19
N ALA A 287 5.47 -10.74 -19.08
CA ALA A 287 5.82 -10.81 -20.49
C ALA A 287 7.22 -10.25 -20.81
N ASP A 288 7.71 -9.27 -20.05
CA ASP A 288 9.06 -8.75 -20.22
C ASP A 288 10.07 -9.70 -19.56
N SER A 289 11.06 -10.17 -20.34
CA SER A 289 12.01 -11.17 -19.87
C SER A 289 12.92 -10.69 -18.74
N LYS A 290 13.24 -9.39 -18.67
CA LYS A 290 14.03 -8.81 -17.57
C LYS A 290 13.16 -8.67 -16.32
N LEU A 291 11.96 -8.12 -16.45
CA LEU A 291 11.05 -7.98 -15.31
C LEU A 291 10.65 -9.34 -14.73
N SER A 292 10.29 -10.29 -15.60
CA SER A 292 9.91 -11.66 -15.22
C SER A 292 11.05 -12.43 -14.55
N ALA A 293 12.30 -12.18 -14.95
CA ALA A 293 13.48 -12.79 -14.30
C ALA A 293 13.90 -12.06 -13.02
N GLY A 294 13.58 -10.77 -12.90
CA GLY A 294 13.92 -9.94 -11.74
C GLY A 294 13.03 -10.18 -10.52
N MET A 295 11.84 -10.76 -10.69
CA MET A 295 11.00 -11.25 -9.59
C MET A 295 11.59 -12.54 -9.01
N LYS A 296 12.44 -12.39 -7.99
CA LYS A 296 13.23 -13.47 -7.38
C LYS A 296 12.50 -14.25 -6.28
N ALA A 297 11.47 -13.69 -5.66
CA ALA A 297 10.76 -14.37 -4.59
C ALA A 297 9.83 -15.46 -5.14
N ASP A 298 9.78 -16.58 -4.43
CA ASP A 298 9.08 -17.77 -4.89
C ASP A 298 7.57 -17.52 -5.11
N GLY A 299 7.02 -18.11 -6.17
CA GLY A 299 5.60 -18.02 -6.54
C GLY A 299 5.17 -16.76 -7.29
N ALA A 300 6.07 -15.78 -7.53
CA ALA A 300 5.69 -14.48 -8.10
C ALA A 300 4.95 -14.57 -9.44
N LYS A 301 5.47 -15.39 -10.38
CA LYS A 301 4.85 -15.55 -11.71
C LYS A 301 3.43 -16.10 -11.62
N LYS A 302 3.21 -17.13 -10.79
CA LYS A 302 1.90 -17.73 -10.59
C LYS A 302 0.91 -16.74 -9.98
N ASP A 303 1.37 -15.95 -9.01
CA ASP A 303 0.57 -14.90 -8.38
C ASP A 303 0.16 -13.84 -9.40
N TYR A 304 1.09 -13.38 -10.24
CA TYR A 304 0.80 -12.40 -11.29
C TYR A 304 -0.03 -12.95 -12.46
N GLU A 305 0.13 -14.22 -12.83
CA GLU A 305 -0.78 -14.89 -13.81
C GLU A 305 -2.22 -14.85 -13.30
N THR A 306 -2.41 -15.17 -12.02
CA THR A 306 -3.73 -15.15 -11.38
C THR A 306 -4.24 -13.71 -11.22
N SER A 307 -3.37 -12.77 -10.82
CA SER A 307 -3.71 -11.36 -10.64
C SER A 307 -4.13 -10.70 -11.96
N LEU A 308 -3.37 -10.91 -13.04
CA LEU A 308 -3.73 -10.41 -14.37
C LEU A 308 -5.14 -10.87 -14.79
N GLN A 309 -5.41 -12.17 -14.65
CA GLN A 309 -6.74 -12.71 -14.94
C GLN A 309 -7.82 -12.08 -14.04
N ARG A 310 -7.56 -12.03 -12.73
CA ARG A 310 -8.51 -11.53 -11.73
C ARG A 310 -8.85 -10.05 -11.94
N GLN A 311 -7.87 -9.22 -12.27
CA GLN A 311 -8.08 -7.80 -12.55
C GLN A 311 -8.95 -7.60 -13.79
N LEU A 312 -8.70 -8.34 -14.87
CA LEU A 312 -9.54 -8.29 -16.08
C LEU A 312 -10.98 -8.74 -15.80
N GLU A 313 -11.16 -9.80 -15.00
CA GLU A 313 -12.48 -10.26 -14.56
C GLU A 313 -13.20 -9.22 -13.70
N MET A 314 -12.47 -8.47 -12.84
CA MET A 314 -13.02 -7.39 -12.02
C MET A 314 -13.57 -6.24 -12.89
N TYR A 315 -12.81 -5.79 -13.90
CA TYR A 315 -13.31 -4.76 -14.81
C TYR A 315 -14.57 -5.19 -15.56
N LEU A 316 -14.63 -6.44 -16.03
CA LEU A 316 -15.84 -6.97 -16.67
C LEU A 316 -17.02 -7.03 -15.71
N TRP A 317 -16.78 -7.43 -14.47
CA TRP A 317 -17.81 -7.49 -13.42
C TRP A 317 -18.35 -6.11 -13.03
N LEU A 318 -17.49 -5.09 -12.99
CA LEU A 318 -17.85 -3.72 -12.60
C LEU A 318 -18.38 -2.86 -13.76
N SER A 319 -18.43 -3.39 -14.99
CA SER A 319 -18.94 -2.66 -16.15
C SER A 319 -20.42 -2.31 -15.96
N SER A 320 -20.73 -1.02 -15.92
CA SER A 320 -22.12 -0.54 -15.94
C SER A 320 -22.75 -0.69 -17.32
N ILE A 321 -24.09 -0.63 -17.41
CA ILE A 321 -24.81 -0.67 -18.69
C ILE A 321 -24.52 0.58 -19.54
N GLU A 322 -24.12 1.70 -18.92
CA GLU A 322 -23.73 2.94 -19.57
C GLU A 322 -22.26 2.96 -20.03
N GLY A 323 -21.42 2.06 -19.53
CA GLY A 323 -20.01 1.93 -19.92
C GLY A 323 -18.98 2.19 -18.80
N PRO A 324 -19.13 3.19 -17.90
CA PRO A 324 -18.22 3.39 -16.78
C PRO A 324 -18.12 2.17 -15.86
N PHE A 325 -16.99 2.05 -15.15
CA PHE A 325 -16.81 1.01 -14.14
C PHE A 325 -17.31 1.49 -12.76
N ALA A 326 -18.03 0.62 -12.05
CA ALA A 326 -18.39 0.82 -10.64
C ALA A 326 -17.18 0.66 -9.70
N GLY A 327 -17.32 1.00 -8.42
CA GLY A 327 -16.20 1.13 -7.48
C GLY A 327 -15.35 -0.12 -7.28
N GLY A 328 -15.87 -1.14 -6.59
CA GLY A 328 -15.08 -2.33 -6.34
C GLY A 328 -15.70 -3.35 -5.39
N CYS A 329 -14.86 -3.97 -4.57
CA CYS A 329 -15.27 -5.00 -3.63
C CYS A 329 -14.47 -5.00 -2.32
N THR A 330 -15.05 -5.59 -1.27
CA THR A 330 -14.42 -5.75 0.03
C THR A 330 -14.56 -7.18 0.59
N ASN A 331 -13.53 -7.63 1.30
CA ASN A 331 -13.61 -8.82 2.15
C ASN A 331 -14.02 -8.49 3.60
N CYS A 332 -13.90 -7.22 4.01
CA CYS A 332 -14.11 -6.74 5.38
C CYS A 332 -15.32 -5.79 5.43
N TRP A 333 -16.53 -6.34 5.35
CA TRP A 333 -17.75 -5.55 5.41
C TRP A 333 -17.87 -4.82 6.75
N MET A 334 -18.26 -3.53 6.69
CA MET A 334 -18.32 -2.60 7.84
C MET A 334 -17.02 -2.48 8.65
N GLY A 335 -15.86 -2.86 8.09
CA GLY A 335 -14.59 -2.73 8.81
C GLY A 335 -14.35 -3.79 9.87
N ASN A 336 -15.27 -4.74 10.06
CA ASN A 336 -15.20 -5.75 11.12
C ASN A 336 -15.62 -7.14 10.63
N TYR A 337 -15.50 -7.40 9.32
CA TYR A 337 -15.88 -8.66 8.68
C TYR A 337 -17.32 -9.07 8.99
N SER A 338 -18.25 -8.12 9.09
CA SER A 338 -19.65 -8.44 9.31
C SER A 338 -20.24 -9.30 8.18
N THR A 339 -21.33 -10.01 8.48
CA THR A 339 -22.09 -10.73 7.45
C THR A 339 -22.59 -9.76 6.38
N TYR A 340 -22.44 -10.15 5.12
CA TYR A 340 -22.88 -9.31 4.01
C TYR A 340 -24.43 -9.21 4.00
N PRO A 341 -25.00 -8.03 3.70
CA PRO A 341 -26.44 -7.91 3.53
C PRO A 341 -26.97 -8.86 2.45
N SER A 342 -28.19 -9.36 2.65
CA SER A 342 -28.81 -10.27 1.67
C SER A 342 -28.93 -9.60 0.31
N GLY A 343 -28.53 -10.31 -0.75
CA GLY A 343 -28.64 -9.83 -2.13
C GLY A 343 -27.46 -8.97 -2.62
N VAL A 344 -26.47 -8.68 -1.79
CA VAL A 344 -25.24 -8.00 -2.24
C VAL A 344 -24.49 -8.90 -3.24
N PRO A 345 -24.20 -8.41 -4.47
CA PRO A 345 -23.41 -9.14 -5.45
C PRO A 345 -22.01 -9.44 -4.90
N THR A 346 -21.42 -10.56 -5.33
CA THR A 346 -20.06 -10.92 -4.92
C THR A 346 -19.16 -11.17 -6.12
N PHE A 347 -17.88 -10.85 -5.95
CA PHE A 347 -16.79 -11.16 -6.87
C PHE A 347 -15.78 -12.03 -6.13
N TYR A 348 -15.65 -13.30 -6.54
CA TYR A 348 -14.82 -14.27 -5.81
C TYR A 348 -15.07 -14.29 -4.29
N LYS A 349 -16.34 -14.21 -3.89
CA LYS A 349 -16.84 -14.10 -2.51
C LYS A 349 -16.62 -12.75 -1.81
N MET A 350 -15.89 -11.79 -2.38
CA MET A 350 -15.83 -10.42 -1.85
C MET A 350 -17.12 -9.67 -2.18
N ALA A 351 -17.65 -8.91 -1.23
CA ALA A 351 -18.89 -8.14 -1.41
C ALA A 351 -18.66 -6.90 -2.27
N TYR A 352 -19.58 -6.61 -3.19
CA TYR A 352 -19.60 -5.35 -3.93
C TYR A 352 -19.73 -4.15 -2.98
N ILE A 353 -18.94 -3.10 -3.24
CA ILE A 353 -19.09 -1.79 -2.59
C ILE A 353 -18.96 -0.69 -3.64
N GLU A 354 -19.87 0.28 -3.59
CA GLU A 354 -19.92 1.39 -4.55
C GLU A 354 -18.74 2.34 -4.40
N GLN A 355 -18.30 2.57 -3.17
CA GLN A 355 -17.21 3.47 -2.80
C GLN A 355 -16.23 2.73 -1.87
N PRO A 356 -15.28 1.94 -2.40
CA PRO A 356 -14.25 1.32 -1.57
C PRO A 356 -13.45 2.39 -0.80
N VAL A 357 -13.24 2.16 0.50
CA VAL A 357 -12.35 2.91 1.41
C VAL A 357 -12.78 4.31 1.83
N TYR A 358 -13.23 5.18 0.91
CA TYR A 358 -13.61 6.55 1.27
C TYR A 358 -15.02 6.89 0.82
N ALA A 359 -15.74 7.59 1.70
CA ALA A 359 -17.12 7.98 1.57
C ALA A 359 -17.33 9.51 1.66
N ASP A 360 -16.31 10.29 2.02
CA ASP A 360 -16.34 11.76 2.03
C ASP A 360 -15.14 12.41 1.27
N PRO A 361 -15.28 12.65 -0.04
CA PRO A 361 -16.37 12.18 -0.91
C PRO A 361 -16.24 10.69 -1.22
N GLY A 362 -17.31 10.10 -1.75
CA GLY A 362 -17.29 8.72 -2.27
C GLY A 362 -16.17 8.50 -3.29
N SER A 363 -15.32 7.50 -3.05
CA SER A 363 -14.10 7.25 -3.82
C SER A 363 -14.31 7.03 -5.33
N ASN A 364 -15.47 6.49 -5.73
CA ASN A 364 -15.82 6.28 -7.14
C ASN A 364 -16.69 7.39 -7.75
N HIS A 365 -16.84 8.55 -7.07
CA HIS A 365 -17.48 9.73 -7.66
C HIS A 365 -16.51 10.55 -8.53
N TRP A 366 -15.20 10.30 -8.39
CA TRP A 366 -14.19 10.94 -9.21
C TRP A 366 -14.05 10.22 -10.56
N THR A 367 -14.09 10.97 -11.66
CA THR A 367 -14.03 10.43 -13.03
C THR A 367 -12.59 10.14 -13.51
N GLY A 368 -11.58 10.58 -12.76
CA GLY A 368 -10.17 10.58 -13.17
C GLY A 368 -9.49 9.22 -13.22
#